data_AF-K9FN37-F1
#
_entry.id   AF-K9FN37-F1
#
_cell.length_a   1.000
_cell.length_b   1.000
_cell.length_c   1.000
_cell.angle_alpha   90.00
_cell.angle_beta   90.00
_cell.angle_gamma   90.00
#
_symmetry.space_group_name_H-M   'P 1'
#
loop_
_entity.id
_entity.type
_entity.pdbx_description
1 polymer ?
#
loop_
_entity_poly.entity_id
_entity_poly.type
_entity_poly.pdbx_seq_one_letter_code
_entity_poly.pdbx_strand_id
1 'polypeptide(L)'
;MNFVAVFIVLLWCLSPLGSQASLRIISIVPSYPANPIELTSFNTFTAYQFGYSQVMSMAKTSVAIPMTASMSAASLLSTRNQDLWGNIRFPAIENLEKTSTGWMHVPQNDNLTYASLVGVPVIGLPSAGNTSFILPGSYLSISCPVFDTIHTLNLTDFAGPDAPSPGNGDDCSWTSAWGGFQFQLALSEPCSNALNASKTRTRNARKLIWESWDRGYADDVRDRSPITRAICDITTTYVDANVTCESLDGKQSVKTCDLLAARRSVDRSHFHQNWTVFDINPPGNFQLMKGYNNGVFDLLTTMFPHMDENGGLQPVIGYFIDPFQAIGTFFSETLMSPETTTSSVFGTRLSQLLNSLLYLGINPSTFTGSVDMMQFTREGSTIKDTPFKVTAQTTHLRNIVRCHRPWLAVLIVSSVVIFSIAVMAAYLHIKTIAPDLLGSISVALLQNKTDGIIGSSIWTSDEWTKNMRDKKLWLGDVQPGAEIGRLALTTVAQDFPLGSRKERSYY
;
A
#
# COMPACT_ATOMS: atom_id res chain seq x y z
N MET A 1 -27.60 -0.36 62.10
CA MET A 1 -26.65 -0.14 60.98
C MET A 1 -26.13 1.28 61.10
N ASN A 2 -24.83 1.47 61.29
CA ASN A 2 -24.27 2.80 61.54
C ASN A 2 -24.08 3.54 60.21
N PHE A 3 -25.01 4.42 59.85
CA PHE A 3 -24.99 5.19 58.61
C PHE A 3 -23.74 6.07 58.49
N VAL A 4 -23.19 6.54 59.61
CA VAL A 4 -21.96 7.35 59.64
C VAL A 4 -20.76 6.50 59.22
N ALA A 5 -20.67 5.26 59.70
CA ALA A 5 -19.59 4.35 59.32
C ALA A 5 -19.62 4.04 57.82
N VAL A 6 -20.82 3.81 57.24
CA VAL A 6 -20.98 3.58 55.80
C VAL A 6 -20.54 4.81 55.00
N PHE A 7 -20.90 6.01 55.44
CA PHE A 7 -20.52 7.26 54.78
C PHE A 7 -19.01 7.50 54.79
N ILE A 8 -18.33 7.22 55.91
CA ILE A 8 -16.87 7.33 56.02
C ILE A 8 -16.18 6.36 55.06
N VAL A 9 -16.66 5.12 54.95
CA VAL A 9 -16.12 4.13 54.02
C VAL A 9 -16.28 4.60 52.57
N LEU A 10 -17.45 5.12 52.19
CA LEU A 10 -17.69 5.66 50.85
C LEU A 10 -16.74 6.83 50.52
N LEU A 11 -16.51 7.73 51.46
CA LEU A 11 -15.55 8.83 51.30
C LEU A 11 -14.11 8.32 51.14
N TRP A 12 -13.73 7.31 51.93
CA TRP A 12 -12.43 6.67 51.82
C TRP A 12 -12.23 6.01 50.46
N CYS A 13 -13.28 5.43 49.87
CA CYS A 13 -13.21 4.83 48.54
C CYS A 13 -12.99 5.85 47.41
N LEU A 14 -13.29 7.14 47.60
CA LEU A 14 -13.08 8.16 46.56
C LEU A 14 -11.60 8.41 46.26
N SER A 15 -10.70 8.22 47.24
CA SER A 15 -9.25 8.38 47.06
C SER A 15 -8.63 7.32 46.11
N PRO A 16 -8.77 6.00 46.38
CA PRO A 16 -8.29 4.97 45.46
C PRO A 16 -9.03 5.01 44.11
N LEU A 17 -10.32 5.39 44.10
CA LEU A 17 -11.10 5.52 42.87
C LEU A 17 -10.57 6.65 41.98
N GLY A 18 -10.26 7.81 42.53
CA GLY A 18 -9.67 8.93 41.80
C GLY A 18 -8.28 8.61 41.26
N SER A 19 -7.45 7.91 42.04
CA SER A 19 -6.13 7.44 41.61
C SER A 19 -6.21 6.42 40.46
N GLN A 20 -7.13 5.47 40.52
CA GLN A 20 -7.34 4.52 39.42
C GLN A 20 -7.96 5.18 38.18
N ALA A 21 -8.82 6.18 38.38
CA ALA A 21 -9.40 6.93 37.28
C ALA A 21 -8.32 7.70 36.50
N SER A 22 -7.37 8.36 37.17
CA SER A 22 -6.33 9.15 36.50
C SER A 22 -5.46 8.32 35.54
N LEU A 23 -5.15 7.08 35.89
CA LEU A 23 -4.39 6.15 35.04
C LEU A 23 -5.19 5.66 33.83
N ARG A 24 -6.52 5.61 33.92
CA ARG A 24 -7.40 5.05 32.87
C ARG A 24 -8.03 6.10 31.97
N ILE A 25 -7.83 7.39 32.26
CA ILE A 25 -8.34 8.49 31.42
C ILE A 25 -7.62 8.53 30.09
N ILE A 26 -6.30 8.35 30.08
CA ILE A 26 -5.49 8.47 28.87
C ILE A 26 -5.08 7.07 28.41
N SER A 27 -5.44 6.72 27.18
CA SER A 27 -4.92 5.55 26.49
C SER A 27 -4.34 5.97 25.16
N ILE A 28 -3.20 5.37 24.79
CA ILE A 28 -2.64 5.53 23.46
C ILE A 28 -3.24 4.42 22.61
N VAL A 29 -3.97 4.81 21.57
CA VAL A 29 -4.62 3.85 20.65
C VAL A 29 -4.03 4.06 19.25
N PRO A 30 -3.65 2.98 18.54
CA PRO A 30 -3.22 3.09 17.16
C PRO A 30 -4.39 3.57 16.29
N SER A 31 -4.13 4.58 15.46
CA SER A 31 -5.05 5.03 14.42
C SER A 31 -4.36 4.98 13.07
N TYR A 32 -5.14 4.69 12.02
CA TYR A 32 -4.67 4.59 10.64
C TYR A 32 -5.44 5.60 9.78
N PRO A 33 -5.19 6.92 9.94
CA PRO A 33 -5.82 7.91 9.07
C PRO A 33 -5.42 7.64 7.62
N ALA A 34 -6.42 7.48 6.74
CA ALA A 34 -6.22 7.40 5.31
C ALA A 34 -6.16 8.82 4.73
N ASN A 35 -5.00 9.19 4.20
CA ASN A 35 -4.81 10.47 3.51
C ASN A 35 -4.74 10.22 2.00
N PRO A 36 -5.49 10.97 1.19
CA PRO A 36 -5.36 10.92 -0.25
C PRO A 36 -4.03 11.55 -0.67
N ILE A 37 -3.29 10.87 -1.56
CA ILE A 37 -2.09 11.37 -2.20
C ILE A 37 -2.21 11.19 -3.72
N GLU A 38 -1.47 12.01 -4.47
CA GLU A 38 -1.36 11.85 -5.92
C GLU A 38 -0.04 11.14 -6.26
N LEU A 39 -0.15 9.99 -6.91
CA LEU A 39 0.95 9.26 -7.51
C LEU A 39 1.00 9.55 -9.01
N THR A 40 2.13 9.26 -9.64
CA THR A 40 2.33 9.46 -11.08
C THR A 40 2.71 8.14 -11.74
N SER A 41 2.08 7.80 -12.87
CA SER A 41 2.37 6.58 -13.63
C SER A 41 2.26 6.84 -15.14
N PHE A 42 2.52 5.82 -15.96
CA PHE A 42 2.66 5.94 -17.42
C PHE A 42 1.58 5.16 -18.17
N ASN A 43 1.04 5.77 -19.22
CA ASN A 43 0.09 5.09 -20.09
C ASN A 43 0.84 4.04 -20.92
N THR A 44 0.43 2.79 -20.79
CA THR A 44 1.00 1.64 -21.50
C THR A 44 0.42 1.44 -22.90
N PHE A 45 -0.65 2.16 -23.26
CA PHE A 45 -1.18 2.25 -24.63
C PHE A 45 -0.67 3.53 -25.30
N THR A 46 0.62 3.55 -25.65
CA THR A 46 1.27 4.68 -26.35
C THR A 46 2.07 4.21 -27.57
N ALA A 47 2.36 5.13 -28.49
CA ALA A 47 3.16 4.84 -29.67
C ALA A 47 4.62 4.56 -29.29
N TYR A 48 5.24 3.58 -29.94
CA TYR A 48 6.62 3.19 -29.63
C TYR A 48 7.64 4.19 -30.15
N GLN A 49 8.38 4.86 -29.26
CA GLN A 49 9.24 5.99 -29.64
C GLN A 49 10.40 5.64 -30.60
N PHE A 50 10.85 4.38 -30.62
CA PHE A 50 11.97 3.91 -31.44
C PHE A 50 11.53 3.19 -32.72
N GLY A 51 10.37 3.53 -33.27
CA GLY A 51 9.82 2.87 -34.47
C GLY A 51 10.72 2.95 -35.72
N TYR A 52 11.53 4.01 -35.86
CA TYR A 52 12.45 4.15 -37.00
C TYR A 52 13.83 3.56 -36.73
N SER A 53 14.43 2.94 -37.75
CA SER A 53 15.80 2.41 -37.74
C SER A 53 16.88 3.46 -37.42
N GLN A 54 16.63 4.76 -37.69
CA GLN A 54 17.59 5.83 -37.44
C GLN A 54 17.84 6.11 -35.94
N VAL A 55 16.90 5.74 -35.06
CA VAL A 55 17.02 5.90 -33.60
C VAL A 55 17.39 4.57 -32.92
N MET A 56 17.68 3.53 -33.72
CA MET A 56 17.96 2.17 -33.25
C MET A 56 19.23 2.08 -32.40
N SER A 57 20.25 2.88 -32.69
CA SER A 57 21.50 2.88 -31.91
C SER A 57 21.27 3.30 -30.44
N MET A 58 20.35 4.25 -30.21
CA MET A 58 19.92 4.64 -28.87
C MET A 58 19.06 3.56 -28.23
N ALA A 59 18.14 2.95 -28.98
CA ALA A 59 17.28 1.87 -28.49
C ALA A 59 18.09 0.64 -28.05
N LYS A 60 19.22 0.33 -28.73
CA LYS A 60 20.11 -0.77 -28.33
C LYS A 60 20.68 -0.59 -26.92
N THR A 61 21.09 0.63 -26.54
CA THR A 61 21.65 0.86 -25.20
C THR A 61 20.56 1.07 -24.16
N SER A 62 19.48 1.76 -24.51
CA SER A 62 18.46 2.17 -23.55
C SER A 62 17.34 1.12 -23.36
N VAL A 63 17.03 0.30 -24.36
CA VAL A 63 15.95 -0.71 -24.29
C VAL A 63 16.50 -2.14 -24.29
N ALA A 64 17.39 -2.50 -25.22
CA ALA A 64 17.85 -3.89 -25.32
C ALA A 64 18.67 -4.36 -24.09
N ILE A 65 19.47 -3.49 -23.47
CA ILE A 65 20.22 -3.84 -22.25
C ILE A 65 19.28 -4.15 -21.07
N PRO A 66 18.32 -3.28 -20.68
CA PRO A 66 17.31 -3.62 -19.68
C PRO A 66 16.47 -4.84 -20.03
N MET A 67 16.12 -5.00 -21.31
CA MET A 67 15.37 -6.18 -21.76
C MET A 67 16.17 -7.47 -21.52
N THR A 68 17.46 -7.47 -21.87
CA THR A 68 18.38 -8.59 -21.61
C THR A 68 18.49 -8.88 -20.12
N ALA A 69 18.62 -7.85 -19.27
CA ALA A 69 18.63 -8.03 -17.81
C ALA A 69 17.33 -8.66 -17.29
N SER A 70 16.19 -8.24 -17.84
CA SER A 70 14.86 -8.79 -17.50
C SER A 70 14.71 -10.25 -17.90
N MET A 71 15.22 -10.64 -19.07
CA MET A 71 15.28 -12.03 -19.51
C MET A 71 16.19 -12.87 -18.61
N SER A 72 17.40 -12.37 -18.28
CA SER A 72 18.33 -13.07 -17.39
C SER A 72 17.77 -13.26 -15.97
N ALA A 73 16.88 -12.37 -15.53
CA ALA A 73 16.23 -12.43 -14.24
C ALA A 73 14.89 -13.17 -14.25
N ALA A 74 14.49 -13.82 -15.35
CA ALA A 74 13.17 -14.45 -15.49
C ALA A 74 12.85 -15.44 -14.36
N SER A 75 13.86 -16.19 -13.88
CA SER A 75 13.71 -17.10 -12.73
C SER A 75 13.37 -16.34 -11.44
N LEU A 76 14.07 -15.24 -11.15
CA LEU A 76 13.80 -14.36 -10.02
C LEU A 76 12.42 -13.68 -10.14
N LEU A 77 12.00 -13.35 -11.35
CA LEU A 77 10.74 -12.67 -11.63
C LEU A 77 9.52 -13.60 -11.64
N SER A 78 9.71 -14.92 -11.62
CA SER A 78 8.60 -15.88 -11.69
C SER A 78 7.57 -15.70 -10.56
N THR A 79 8.01 -15.34 -9.36
CA THR A 79 7.17 -15.19 -8.16
C THR A 79 6.95 -13.74 -7.73
N ARG A 80 7.54 -12.76 -8.43
CA ARG A 80 7.53 -11.35 -8.00
C ARG A 80 6.47 -10.52 -8.75
N ASN A 81 5.65 -9.83 -7.96
CA ASN A 81 4.69 -8.79 -8.41
C ASN A 81 5.38 -7.55 -9.02
N GLN A 82 6.68 -7.39 -8.74
CA GLN A 82 7.50 -6.28 -9.21
C GLN A 82 8.66 -6.78 -10.09
N ASP A 83 9.10 -5.94 -11.03
CA ASP A 83 10.27 -6.21 -11.86
C ASP A 83 11.60 -5.93 -11.13
N LEU A 84 12.72 -6.00 -11.87
CA LEU A 84 14.07 -5.72 -11.37
C LEU A 84 14.24 -4.33 -10.77
N TRP A 85 13.47 -3.34 -11.25
CA TRP A 85 13.55 -1.95 -10.82
C TRP A 85 12.45 -1.56 -9.83
N GLY A 86 11.63 -2.53 -9.39
CA GLY A 86 10.55 -2.30 -8.43
C GLY A 86 9.25 -1.79 -9.07
N ASN A 87 9.14 -1.81 -10.41
CA ASN A 87 7.91 -1.44 -11.10
C ASN A 87 6.87 -2.55 -11.01
N ILE A 88 5.59 -2.20 -11.02
CA ILE A 88 4.49 -3.15 -10.78
C ILE A 88 4.14 -3.86 -12.08
N ARG A 89 4.09 -5.20 -12.06
CA ARG A 89 3.78 -6.02 -13.24
C ARG A 89 2.29 -6.36 -13.28
N PHE A 90 1.69 -6.32 -14.45
CA PHE A 90 0.30 -6.73 -14.60
C PHE A 90 0.17 -8.25 -14.75
N PRO A 91 -0.75 -8.90 -14.02
CA PRO A 91 -1.06 -10.30 -14.24
C PRO A 91 -1.78 -10.47 -15.59
N ALA A 92 -1.50 -11.58 -16.27
CA ALA A 92 -2.26 -12.03 -17.44
C ALA A 92 -3.64 -12.49 -16.95
N ILE A 93 -4.65 -11.64 -17.10
CA ILE A 93 -5.96 -11.83 -16.47
C ILE A 93 -6.81 -12.87 -17.22
N GLU A 94 -6.47 -13.16 -18.48
CA GLU A 94 -7.14 -14.16 -19.32
C GLU A 94 -7.19 -15.54 -18.64
N ASN A 95 -6.16 -15.88 -17.84
CA ASN A 95 -6.10 -17.13 -17.09
C ASN A 95 -6.90 -17.10 -15.77
N LEU A 96 -7.22 -15.90 -15.27
CA LEU A 96 -7.93 -15.67 -14.01
C LEU A 96 -9.44 -15.49 -14.22
N GLU A 97 -9.85 -15.18 -15.45
CA GLU A 97 -11.24 -14.93 -15.81
C GLU A 97 -12.12 -16.16 -15.61
N LYS A 98 -12.90 -16.08 -14.53
CA LYS A 98 -14.15 -16.84 -14.39
C LYS A 98 -15.27 -15.96 -14.93
N THR A 99 -16.36 -16.56 -15.42
CA THR A 99 -17.51 -16.03 -16.19
C THR A 99 -18.08 -14.63 -15.84
N SER A 100 -17.63 -13.97 -14.76
CA SER A 100 -17.98 -12.61 -14.34
C SER A 100 -16.82 -11.60 -14.55
N THR A 101 -17.13 -10.43 -15.10
CA THR A 101 -16.22 -9.28 -15.30
C THR A 101 -15.85 -8.50 -14.02
N GLY A 102 -15.88 -9.17 -12.86
CA GLY A 102 -15.67 -8.57 -11.55
C GLY A 102 -14.18 -8.46 -11.15
N TRP A 103 -13.93 -8.01 -9.92
CA TRP A 103 -12.60 -8.10 -9.32
C TRP A 103 -12.23 -9.57 -9.12
N MET A 104 -11.13 -9.98 -9.74
CA MET A 104 -10.57 -11.33 -9.61
C MET A 104 -9.45 -11.31 -8.59
N HIS A 105 -9.51 -12.23 -7.63
CA HIS A 105 -8.46 -12.40 -6.64
C HIS A 105 -7.16 -12.86 -7.33
N VAL A 106 -6.07 -12.13 -7.12
CA VAL A 106 -4.76 -12.51 -7.63
C VAL A 106 -4.13 -13.46 -6.62
N PRO A 107 -3.89 -14.74 -6.97
CA PRO A 107 -3.29 -15.69 -6.05
C PRO A 107 -1.87 -15.25 -5.67
N GLN A 108 -1.52 -15.36 -4.40
CA GLN A 108 -0.16 -15.06 -3.89
C GLN A 108 0.83 -16.22 -4.12
N ASN A 109 0.44 -17.27 -4.88
CA ASN A 109 1.23 -18.48 -5.09
C ASN A 109 1.99 -18.44 -6.44
N ASP A 110 2.96 -19.33 -6.62
CA ASP A 110 3.84 -19.50 -7.80
C ASP A 110 3.12 -19.70 -9.15
N ASN A 111 1.79 -19.84 -9.18
CA ASN A 111 1.00 -20.09 -10.39
C ASN A 111 0.51 -18.80 -11.08
N LEU A 112 1.00 -17.63 -10.69
CA LEU A 112 0.60 -16.36 -11.32
C LEU A 112 1.44 -16.09 -12.57
N THR A 113 0.78 -16.01 -13.73
CA THR A 113 1.42 -15.60 -14.97
C THR A 113 1.27 -14.09 -15.19
N TYR A 114 2.35 -13.42 -15.58
CA TYR A 114 2.36 -11.99 -15.88
C TYR A 114 2.38 -11.75 -17.39
N ALA A 115 1.83 -10.62 -17.81
CA ALA A 115 1.79 -10.20 -19.21
C ALA A 115 3.13 -9.67 -19.74
N SER A 116 4.07 -9.33 -18.85
CA SER A 116 5.38 -8.76 -19.17
C SER A 116 6.43 -9.12 -18.09
N LEU A 117 7.71 -9.08 -18.45
CA LEU A 117 8.85 -9.14 -17.51
C LEU A 117 9.10 -7.78 -16.85
N VAL A 118 8.90 -6.70 -17.60
CA VAL A 118 9.04 -5.31 -17.13
C VAL A 118 7.70 -4.79 -16.62
N GLY A 119 7.70 -4.11 -15.48
CA GLY A 119 6.50 -3.53 -14.87
C GLY A 119 6.28 -2.06 -15.27
N VAL A 120 5.20 -1.47 -14.77
CA VAL A 120 4.90 -0.04 -14.93
C VAL A 120 5.34 0.74 -13.69
N PRO A 121 6.13 1.81 -13.84
CA PRO A 121 6.60 2.61 -12.72
C PRO A 121 5.46 3.38 -12.05
N VAL A 122 5.55 3.50 -10.72
CA VAL A 122 4.70 4.37 -9.91
C VAL A 122 5.59 5.30 -9.09
N ILE A 123 5.52 6.58 -9.41
CA ILE A 123 6.37 7.64 -8.88
C ILE A 123 5.61 8.40 -7.79
N GLY A 124 6.32 8.84 -6.75
CA GLY A 124 5.75 9.61 -5.65
C GLY A 124 5.23 8.77 -4.48
N LEU A 125 5.59 7.48 -4.43
CA LEU A 125 5.25 6.63 -3.28
C LEU A 125 5.86 7.21 -1.99
N PRO A 126 5.07 7.37 -0.91
CA PRO A 126 5.55 7.98 0.32
C PRO A 126 6.52 7.04 1.04
N SER A 127 7.51 7.63 1.72
CA SER A 127 8.55 6.89 2.44
C SER A 127 8.00 6.08 3.62
N ALA A 128 6.87 6.47 4.21
CA ALA A 128 6.24 5.79 5.35
C ALA A 128 4.75 5.53 5.13
N GLY A 129 4.25 4.47 5.76
CA GLY A 129 2.85 4.03 5.66
C GLY A 129 2.59 3.05 4.52
N ASN A 130 1.40 2.44 4.58
CA ASN A 130 0.90 1.52 3.56
C ASN A 130 0.06 2.32 2.56
N THR A 131 0.35 2.18 1.28
CA THR A 131 -0.30 2.95 0.21
C THR A 131 -1.08 2.00 -0.68
N SER A 132 -2.37 2.29 -0.88
CA SER A 132 -3.28 1.50 -1.70
C SER A 132 -3.84 2.34 -2.84
N PHE A 133 -3.91 1.77 -4.05
CA PHE A 133 -4.41 2.46 -5.23
C PHE A 133 -4.82 1.47 -6.33
N ILE A 134 -5.59 1.98 -7.30
CA ILE A 134 -5.90 1.26 -8.52
C ILE A 134 -4.95 1.74 -9.61
N LEU A 135 -4.16 0.83 -10.17
CA LEU A 135 -3.26 1.08 -11.29
C LEU A 135 -3.93 0.64 -12.59
N PRO A 136 -4.40 1.56 -13.44
CA PRO A 136 -4.88 1.22 -14.77
C PRO A 136 -3.70 0.99 -15.72
N GLY A 137 -3.87 0.09 -16.68
CA GLY A 137 -2.90 -0.15 -17.74
C GLY A 137 -3.45 -1.04 -18.84
N SER A 138 -2.58 -1.39 -19.78
CA SER A 138 -2.89 -2.23 -20.92
C SER A 138 -1.67 -3.01 -21.37
N TYR A 139 -1.89 -4.20 -21.91
CA TYR A 139 -0.84 -5.01 -22.52
C TYR A 139 -1.36 -5.73 -23.76
N LEU A 140 -0.45 -6.17 -24.62
CA LEU A 140 -0.77 -7.03 -25.75
C LEU A 140 -1.06 -8.44 -25.27
N SER A 141 -2.22 -8.97 -25.66
CA SER A 141 -2.63 -10.35 -25.48
C SER A 141 -2.56 -11.06 -26.83
N ILE A 142 -1.72 -12.10 -26.91
CA ILE A 142 -1.37 -12.77 -28.16
C ILE A 142 -1.89 -14.20 -28.11
N SER A 143 -2.80 -14.51 -29.03
CA SER A 143 -3.37 -15.85 -29.18
C SER A 143 -2.92 -16.44 -30.51
N CYS A 144 -2.34 -17.64 -30.50
CA CYS A 144 -1.76 -18.27 -31.69
C CYS A 144 -2.56 -19.50 -32.13
N PRO A 145 -3.74 -19.32 -32.78
CA PRO A 145 -4.60 -20.46 -33.15
C PRO A 145 -3.91 -21.47 -34.08
N VAL A 146 -2.91 -21.04 -34.86
CA VAL A 146 -2.06 -21.93 -35.63
C VAL A 146 -0.68 -21.96 -34.98
N PHE A 147 -0.26 -23.16 -34.59
CA PHE A 147 1.10 -23.46 -34.14
C PHE A 147 1.47 -24.83 -34.69
N ASP A 148 2.16 -24.84 -35.82
CA ASP A 148 2.41 -26.04 -36.62
C ASP A 148 3.86 -26.11 -37.11
N THR A 149 4.23 -27.28 -37.62
CA THR A 149 5.51 -27.52 -38.26
C THR A 149 5.30 -27.64 -39.76
N ILE A 150 6.00 -26.82 -40.53
CA ILE A 150 5.98 -26.86 -41.99
C ILE A 150 7.28 -27.46 -42.54
N HIS A 151 7.17 -28.33 -43.53
CA HIS A 151 8.31 -29.02 -44.13
C HIS A 151 8.95 -28.24 -45.30
N THR A 152 8.79 -26.92 -45.34
CA THR A 152 9.44 -26.06 -46.33
C THR A 152 10.89 -25.79 -45.95
N LEU A 153 11.77 -25.67 -46.95
CA LEU A 153 13.22 -25.46 -46.74
C LEU A 153 13.61 -23.98 -46.56
N ASN A 154 12.70 -23.05 -46.87
CA ASN A 154 12.94 -21.62 -46.77
C ASN A 154 11.85 -20.98 -45.90
N LEU A 155 12.27 -20.01 -45.10
CA LEU A 155 11.40 -19.07 -44.41
C LEU A 155 10.64 -18.21 -45.44
N THR A 156 9.42 -17.80 -45.09
CA THR A 156 8.55 -17.03 -45.97
C THR A 156 9.15 -15.65 -46.26
N ASP A 157 9.26 -15.27 -47.55
CA ASP A 157 9.68 -13.92 -47.92
C ASP A 157 8.49 -12.95 -47.83
N PHE A 158 8.36 -12.29 -46.67
CA PHE A 158 7.32 -11.29 -46.42
C PHE A 158 7.54 -9.94 -47.11
N ALA A 159 8.73 -9.70 -47.67
CA ALA A 159 9.04 -8.51 -48.45
C ALA A 159 8.83 -8.72 -49.97
N GLY A 160 8.76 -9.98 -50.39
CA GLY A 160 8.59 -10.38 -51.79
C GLY A 160 7.18 -10.17 -52.34
N PRO A 161 7.03 -10.25 -53.68
CA PRO A 161 5.72 -10.11 -54.35
C PRO A 161 4.75 -11.25 -54.04
N ASP A 162 5.27 -12.42 -53.65
CA ASP A 162 4.50 -13.63 -53.34
C ASP A 162 4.15 -13.74 -51.84
N ALA A 163 4.34 -12.67 -51.07
CA ALA A 163 4.02 -12.66 -49.65
C ALA A 163 2.52 -12.98 -49.44
N PRO A 164 2.18 -13.89 -48.49
CA PRO A 164 0.80 -14.27 -48.27
C PRO A 164 -0.02 -13.06 -47.80
N SER A 165 -1.28 -12.95 -48.22
CA SER A 165 -2.16 -11.90 -47.69
C SER A 165 -2.38 -12.12 -46.19
N PRO A 166 -2.39 -11.06 -45.34
CA PRO A 166 -2.77 -11.17 -43.94
C PRO A 166 -4.17 -11.76 -43.71
N GLY A 167 -5.06 -11.68 -44.70
CA GLY A 167 -6.36 -12.37 -44.68
C GLY A 167 -7.37 -11.84 -43.66
N ASN A 168 -7.10 -10.68 -43.05
CA ASN A 168 -7.98 -10.05 -42.06
C ASN A 168 -8.76 -8.85 -42.62
N GLY A 169 -8.65 -8.55 -43.92
CA GLY A 169 -9.42 -7.51 -44.63
C GLY A 169 -8.96 -6.07 -44.40
N ASP A 170 -8.42 -5.73 -43.23
CA ASP A 170 -7.92 -4.39 -42.90
C ASP A 170 -6.43 -4.21 -43.23
N ASP A 171 -5.65 -5.31 -43.23
CA ASP A 171 -4.22 -5.31 -43.52
C ASP A 171 -3.91 -5.97 -44.87
N CYS A 172 -2.95 -5.37 -45.60
CA CYS A 172 -2.59 -5.79 -46.96
C CYS A 172 -1.11 -6.14 -47.13
N SER A 173 -0.28 -5.87 -46.13
CA SER A 173 1.17 -6.04 -46.26
C SER A 173 1.79 -6.44 -44.94
N TRP A 174 3.07 -6.76 -44.98
CA TRP A 174 3.83 -7.15 -43.81
C TRP A 174 5.00 -6.21 -43.55
N THR A 175 5.27 -6.04 -42.27
CA THR A 175 6.54 -5.57 -41.75
C THR A 175 7.22 -6.78 -41.14
N SER A 176 8.44 -7.10 -41.57
CA SER A 176 9.15 -8.29 -41.09
C SER A 176 10.59 -7.99 -40.72
N ALA A 177 11.13 -8.76 -39.77
CA ALA A 177 12.52 -8.67 -39.35
C ALA A 177 13.12 -10.07 -39.11
N TRP A 178 14.41 -10.20 -39.37
CA TRP A 178 15.18 -11.45 -39.26
C TRP A 178 16.07 -11.41 -38.01
N GLY A 179 15.99 -12.48 -37.20
CA GLY A 179 16.83 -12.71 -36.03
C GLY A 179 17.98 -13.64 -36.37
N GLY A 180 19.05 -13.04 -36.91
CA GLY A 180 20.16 -13.79 -37.47
C GLY A 180 19.67 -14.73 -38.57
N PHE A 181 20.15 -15.97 -38.54
CA PHE A 181 19.74 -17.02 -39.48
C PHE A 181 18.72 -18.03 -38.91
N GLN A 182 18.16 -17.81 -37.72
CA GLN A 182 17.35 -18.82 -37.02
C GLN A 182 15.84 -18.58 -37.02
N PHE A 183 15.40 -17.32 -36.98
CA PHE A 183 13.98 -16.98 -36.90
C PHE A 183 13.66 -15.66 -37.59
N GLN A 184 12.38 -15.47 -37.88
CA GLN A 184 11.81 -14.21 -38.32
C GLN A 184 10.44 -13.95 -37.68
N LEU A 185 10.06 -12.68 -37.62
CA LEU A 185 8.72 -12.25 -37.28
C LEU A 185 8.16 -11.36 -38.38
N ALA A 186 6.86 -11.44 -38.61
CA ALA A 186 6.12 -10.54 -39.49
C ALA A 186 4.84 -10.02 -38.81
N LEU A 187 4.61 -8.71 -38.87
CA LEU A 187 3.38 -8.05 -38.40
C LEU A 187 2.59 -7.52 -39.59
N SER A 188 1.28 -7.73 -39.57
CA SER A 188 0.38 -7.21 -40.59
C SER A 188 0.27 -5.68 -40.48
N GLU A 189 0.37 -5.03 -41.64
CA GLU A 189 0.34 -3.58 -41.80
C GLU A 189 -0.89 -3.17 -42.65
N PRO A 190 -1.55 -2.05 -42.29
CA PRO A 190 -2.82 -1.67 -42.89
C PRO A 190 -2.68 -1.37 -44.39
N CYS A 191 -3.76 -1.61 -45.13
CA CYS A 191 -3.84 -1.30 -46.56
C CYS A 191 -3.70 0.20 -46.86
N SER A 192 -4.02 1.05 -45.90
CA SER A 192 -3.97 2.51 -46.03
C SER A 192 -3.39 3.15 -44.78
N ASN A 193 -2.54 4.15 -44.98
CA ASN A 193 -1.96 4.98 -43.92
C ASN A 193 -3.02 5.81 -43.14
N ALA A 194 -4.29 5.80 -43.59
CA ALA A 194 -5.42 6.45 -42.91
C ALA A 194 -6.12 5.56 -41.86
N LEU A 195 -5.67 4.32 -41.66
CA LEU A 195 -6.22 3.37 -40.67
C LEU A 195 -5.66 3.59 -39.26
N ASN A 196 -5.81 4.81 -38.73
CA ASN A 196 -5.43 5.14 -37.35
C ASN A 196 -6.39 4.53 -36.30
N ALA A 197 -5.90 4.26 -35.10
CA ALA A 197 -6.74 3.89 -33.96
C ALA A 197 -7.86 4.91 -33.74
N SER A 198 -9.10 4.41 -33.58
CA SER A 198 -10.28 5.25 -33.40
C SER A 198 -11.25 4.62 -32.42
N LYS A 199 -11.91 5.47 -31.62
CA LYS A 199 -12.94 5.06 -30.67
C LYS A 199 -14.30 4.80 -31.32
N THR A 200 -14.51 5.30 -32.54
CA THR A 200 -15.80 5.18 -33.25
C THR A 200 -15.86 3.97 -34.18
N ARG A 201 -14.71 3.39 -34.54
CA ARG A 201 -14.62 2.20 -35.39
C ARG A 201 -13.84 1.09 -34.70
N THR A 202 -14.17 -0.13 -35.06
CA THR A 202 -13.35 -1.31 -34.77
C THR A 202 -12.57 -1.72 -36.02
N ARG A 203 -11.62 -2.63 -35.85
CA ARG A 203 -10.85 -3.30 -36.89
C ARG A 203 -10.76 -4.79 -36.56
N ASN A 204 -10.40 -5.62 -37.52
CA ASN A 204 -9.97 -6.99 -37.24
C ASN A 204 -8.60 -6.97 -36.54
N ALA A 205 -8.37 -7.97 -35.68
CA ALA A 205 -7.11 -8.10 -34.95
C ALA A 205 -5.93 -8.19 -35.94
N ARG A 206 -4.79 -7.61 -35.55
CA ARG A 206 -3.57 -7.70 -36.34
C ARG A 206 -3.05 -9.13 -36.32
N LYS A 207 -2.52 -9.58 -37.45
CA LYS A 207 -1.84 -10.85 -37.57
C LYS A 207 -0.36 -10.67 -37.27
N LEU A 208 0.19 -11.57 -36.47
CA LEU A 208 1.63 -11.74 -36.30
C LEU A 208 1.99 -13.16 -36.69
N ILE A 209 3.03 -13.29 -37.52
CA ILE A 209 3.59 -14.57 -37.91
C ILE A 209 4.98 -14.69 -37.28
N TRP A 210 5.23 -15.83 -36.66
CA TRP A 210 6.55 -16.26 -36.22
C TRP A 210 6.95 -17.46 -37.05
N GLU A 211 8.18 -17.47 -37.56
CA GLU A 211 8.78 -18.65 -38.18
C GLU A 211 10.20 -18.84 -37.65
N SER A 212 10.52 -20.05 -37.20
CA SER A 212 11.87 -20.42 -36.75
C SER A 212 12.21 -21.84 -37.16
N TRP A 213 13.49 -22.14 -37.32
CA TRP A 213 13.94 -23.47 -37.67
C TRP A 213 13.87 -24.42 -36.46
N ASP A 214 13.36 -25.63 -36.69
CA ASP A 214 13.24 -26.71 -35.70
C ASP A 214 14.59 -27.39 -35.36
N ARG A 215 15.60 -27.38 -36.25
CA ARG A 215 16.99 -27.84 -36.09
C ARG A 215 17.93 -27.14 -37.09
N GLY A 216 19.08 -26.67 -36.61
CA GLY A 216 20.16 -26.19 -37.49
C GLY A 216 20.05 -24.75 -37.96
N TYR A 217 21.05 -24.35 -38.75
CA TYR A 217 21.31 -23.00 -39.25
C TYR A 217 21.11 -22.92 -40.77
N ALA A 218 20.94 -21.70 -41.30
CA ALA A 218 20.67 -21.47 -42.73
C ALA A 218 21.77 -21.93 -43.73
N ASP A 219 22.93 -22.41 -43.24
CA ASP A 219 24.19 -22.50 -44.00
C ASP A 219 24.31 -23.69 -44.98
N ASP A 220 23.78 -24.89 -44.73
CA ASP A 220 23.72 -26.00 -45.73
C ASP A 220 22.27 -26.53 -45.92
N VAL A 221 21.85 -26.67 -47.17
CA VAL A 221 20.53 -27.21 -47.59
C VAL A 221 20.32 -28.64 -47.08
N ARG A 222 21.39 -29.40 -46.85
CA ARG A 222 21.34 -30.79 -46.38
C ARG A 222 21.00 -30.96 -44.89
N ASP A 223 21.15 -29.90 -44.10
CA ASP A 223 20.91 -29.91 -42.64
C ASP A 223 19.68 -29.08 -42.22
N ARG A 224 18.85 -28.64 -43.18
CA ARG A 224 17.68 -27.81 -42.88
C ARG A 224 16.57 -28.63 -42.25
N SER A 225 16.17 -28.24 -41.05
CA SER A 225 15.00 -28.77 -40.40
C SER A 225 13.69 -28.25 -40.98
N PRO A 226 12.57 -28.88 -40.61
CA PRO A 226 11.27 -28.23 -40.68
C PRO A 226 11.27 -26.86 -39.98
N ILE A 227 10.31 -26.00 -40.34
CA ILE A 227 10.11 -24.69 -39.73
C ILE A 227 8.94 -24.80 -38.75
N THR A 228 9.12 -24.33 -37.54
CA THR A 228 8.04 -24.09 -36.59
C THR A 228 7.40 -22.75 -36.91
N ARG A 229 6.10 -22.76 -37.20
CA ARG A 229 5.31 -21.59 -37.59
C ARG A 229 4.20 -21.32 -36.57
N ALA A 230 4.06 -20.07 -36.19
CA ALA A 230 2.93 -19.58 -35.41
C ALA A 230 2.20 -18.46 -36.17
N ILE A 231 0.88 -18.54 -36.28
CA ILE A 231 0.04 -17.45 -36.79
C ILE A 231 -0.85 -17.00 -35.64
N CYS A 232 -0.66 -15.75 -35.23
CA CYS A 232 -1.23 -15.19 -34.03
C CYS A 232 -2.11 -13.97 -34.30
N ASP A 233 -3.16 -13.83 -33.50
CA ASP A 233 -3.99 -12.63 -33.37
C ASP A 233 -3.49 -11.79 -32.20
N ILE A 234 -3.18 -10.53 -32.47
CA ILE A 234 -2.77 -9.55 -31.46
C ILE A 234 -3.97 -8.69 -31.07
N THR A 235 -4.26 -8.69 -29.78
CA THR A 235 -5.27 -7.84 -29.16
C THR A 235 -4.67 -7.08 -27.98
N THR A 236 -5.36 -6.07 -27.48
CA THR A 236 -5.00 -5.33 -26.28
C THR A 236 -5.99 -5.63 -25.17
N THR A 237 -5.46 -6.06 -24.03
CA THR A 237 -6.21 -6.22 -22.79
C THR A 237 -5.98 -4.98 -21.92
N TYR A 238 -7.07 -4.29 -21.59
CA TYR A 238 -7.08 -3.19 -20.62
C TYR A 238 -7.38 -3.74 -19.22
N VAL A 239 -6.54 -3.41 -18.24
CA VAL A 239 -6.57 -3.96 -16.90
C VAL A 239 -6.58 -2.86 -15.84
N ASP A 240 -7.38 -3.05 -14.79
CA ASP A 240 -7.27 -2.30 -13.53
C ASP A 240 -6.69 -3.25 -12.47
N ALA A 241 -5.56 -2.88 -11.87
CA ALA A 241 -4.91 -3.65 -10.82
C ALA A 241 -5.05 -2.94 -9.46
N ASN A 242 -5.54 -3.66 -8.44
CA ASN A 242 -5.61 -3.17 -7.07
C ASN A 242 -4.30 -3.48 -6.35
N VAL A 243 -3.52 -2.44 -6.09
CA VAL A 243 -2.15 -2.51 -5.58
C VAL A 243 -2.10 -2.01 -4.15
N THR A 244 -1.38 -2.74 -3.31
CA THR A 244 -1.00 -2.32 -1.95
C THR A 244 0.51 -2.36 -1.80
N CYS A 245 1.12 -1.20 -1.55
CA CYS A 245 2.55 -1.07 -1.30
C CYS A 245 2.81 -0.86 0.20
N GLU A 246 3.62 -1.73 0.78
CA GLU A 246 3.99 -1.71 2.19
C GLU A 246 5.43 -1.26 2.40
N SER A 247 5.68 -0.63 3.54
CA SER A 247 7.04 -0.26 3.95
C SER A 247 7.68 -1.40 4.72
N LEU A 248 8.78 -1.97 4.23
CA LEU A 248 9.60 -2.84 5.08
C LEU A 248 10.33 -1.99 6.13
N ASP A 249 9.99 -2.22 7.41
CA ASP A 249 10.65 -1.77 8.64
C ASP A 249 11.67 -0.63 8.50
N GLY A 250 11.17 0.61 8.44
CA GLY A 250 11.78 1.84 8.95
C GLY A 250 13.21 2.24 8.50
N LYS A 251 13.91 1.47 7.66
CA LYS A 251 15.33 1.64 7.39
C LYS A 251 15.73 1.53 5.92
N GLN A 252 14.82 1.11 5.02
CA GLN A 252 15.08 1.08 3.58
C GLN A 252 13.96 1.75 2.79
N SER A 253 14.36 2.45 1.72
CA SER A 253 13.48 3.08 0.72
C SER A 253 12.78 2.06 -0.20
N VAL A 254 13.00 0.76 0.00
CA VAL A 254 12.45 -0.31 -0.82
C VAL A 254 11.04 -0.64 -0.35
N LYS A 255 10.05 -0.47 -1.23
CA LYS A 255 8.65 -0.79 -1.01
C LYS A 255 8.30 -2.09 -1.72
N THR A 256 7.69 -3.02 -1.00
CA THR A 256 7.11 -4.22 -1.61
C THR A 256 5.67 -3.89 -1.99
N CYS A 257 5.33 -4.02 -3.27
CA CYS A 257 3.99 -3.80 -3.78
C CYS A 257 3.37 -5.12 -4.19
N ASP A 258 2.24 -5.43 -3.56
CA ASP A 258 1.46 -6.63 -3.83
C ASP A 258 0.18 -6.31 -4.58
N LEU A 259 -0.27 -7.28 -5.37
CA LEU A 259 -1.50 -7.23 -6.15
C LEU A 259 -2.55 -8.07 -5.43
N LEU A 260 -3.59 -7.41 -4.91
CA LEU A 260 -4.68 -8.11 -4.21
C LEU A 260 -5.71 -8.65 -5.21
N ALA A 261 -6.03 -7.86 -6.22
CA ALA A 261 -7.03 -8.18 -7.21
C ALA A 261 -6.76 -7.46 -8.53
N ALA A 262 -7.22 -8.05 -9.63
CA ALA A 262 -7.18 -7.44 -10.96
C ALA A 262 -8.53 -7.64 -11.67
N ARG A 263 -8.86 -6.77 -12.63
CA ARG A 263 -10.04 -6.92 -13.48
C ARG A 263 -9.81 -6.30 -14.85
N ARG A 264 -10.63 -6.65 -15.84
CA ARG A 264 -10.72 -5.85 -17.07
C ARG A 264 -11.12 -4.42 -16.72
N SER A 265 -10.48 -3.45 -17.36
CA SER A 265 -10.75 -2.04 -17.07
C SER A 265 -12.20 -1.70 -17.36
N VAL A 266 -12.83 -0.97 -16.44
CA VAL A 266 -14.23 -0.52 -16.57
C VAL A 266 -14.37 0.79 -17.34
N ASP A 267 -13.24 1.45 -17.65
CA ASP A 267 -13.24 2.68 -18.40
C ASP A 267 -13.66 2.42 -19.85
N ARG A 268 -14.69 3.13 -20.30
CA ARG A 268 -15.24 3.05 -21.67
C ARG A 268 -14.51 3.98 -22.63
N SER A 269 -13.53 4.75 -22.14
CA SER A 269 -12.74 5.67 -22.96
C SER A 269 -11.66 4.95 -23.78
N HIS A 270 -11.39 3.67 -23.51
CA HIS A 270 -10.42 2.85 -24.22
C HIS A 270 -10.82 2.59 -25.68
N PHE A 271 -9.83 2.27 -26.52
CA PHE A 271 -10.10 1.77 -27.86
C PHE A 271 -10.67 0.35 -27.79
N HIS A 272 -11.33 -0.09 -28.87
CA HIS A 272 -11.71 -1.50 -29.00
C HIS A 272 -10.47 -2.40 -28.88
N GLN A 273 -10.58 -3.57 -28.24
CA GLN A 273 -9.46 -4.49 -27.96
C GLN A 273 -8.64 -4.94 -29.18
N ASN A 274 -9.19 -4.80 -30.39
CA ASN A 274 -8.48 -5.13 -31.64
C ASN A 274 -7.52 -4.02 -32.10
N TRP A 275 -7.59 -2.84 -31.47
CA TRP A 275 -6.60 -1.79 -31.65
C TRP A 275 -5.43 -2.03 -30.70
N THR A 276 -4.22 -1.91 -31.23
CA THR A 276 -2.96 -2.18 -30.53
C THR A 276 -2.08 -0.93 -30.53
N VAL A 277 -0.97 -0.97 -29.77
CA VAL A 277 0.04 0.11 -29.80
C VAL A 277 0.63 0.34 -31.20
N PHE A 278 0.58 -0.67 -32.07
CA PHE A 278 1.03 -0.59 -33.46
C PHE A 278 0.08 0.20 -34.37
N ASP A 279 -1.09 0.60 -33.86
CA ASP A 279 -2.11 1.39 -34.54
C ASP A 279 -2.14 2.87 -34.13
N ILE A 280 -1.26 3.27 -33.22
CA ILE A 280 -1.19 4.62 -32.68
C ILE A 280 -0.20 5.45 -33.50
N ASN A 281 -0.62 6.64 -33.92
CA ASN A 281 0.27 7.55 -34.64
C ASN A 281 1.33 8.14 -33.70
N PRO A 282 2.58 8.27 -34.17
CA PRO A 282 3.59 9.00 -33.41
C PRO A 282 3.20 10.47 -33.24
N PRO A 283 3.66 11.13 -32.17
CA PRO A 283 3.38 12.54 -31.92
C PRO A 283 3.78 13.42 -33.12
N GLY A 284 2.89 14.34 -33.52
CA GLY A 284 3.13 15.25 -34.64
C GLY A 284 2.75 14.72 -36.03
N ASN A 285 2.34 13.45 -36.15
CA ASN A 285 1.89 12.86 -37.42
C ASN A 285 0.37 12.62 -37.43
N PHE A 286 -0.28 12.88 -38.56
CA PHE A 286 -1.72 12.69 -38.76
C PHE A 286 -2.09 11.34 -39.39
N GLN A 287 -1.11 10.60 -39.91
CA GLN A 287 -1.29 9.30 -40.56
C GLN A 287 -0.35 8.26 -39.95
N LEU A 288 -0.80 7.01 -39.95
CA LEU A 288 0.00 5.88 -39.55
C LEU A 288 1.04 5.63 -40.64
N MET A 289 2.32 5.74 -40.30
CA MET A 289 3.38 5.52 -41.29
C MET A 289 3.67 4.02 -41.39
N LYS A 290 3.36 3.44 -42.55
CA LYS A 290 3.68 2.05 -42.85
C LYS A 290 5.17 1.77 -42.60
N GLY A 291 5.46 0.69 -41.88
CA GLY A 291 6.83 0.32 -41.51
C GLY A 291 7.39 1.10 -40.32
N TYR A 292 6.64 2.01 -39.70
CA TYR A 292 7.04 2.62 -38.42
C TYR A 292 7.22 1.57 -37.32
N ASN A 293 6.50 0.46 -37.38
CA ASN A 293 6.63 -0.60 -36.39
C ASN A 293 7.87 -1.49 -36.61
N ASN A 294 8.61 -1.33 -37.72
CA ASN A 294 9.82 -2.11 -38.03
C ASN A 294 10.84 -2.02 -36.90
N GLY A 295 10.99 -0.85 -36.26
CA GLY A 295 11.98 -0.66 -35.20
C GLY A 295 11.74 -1.51 -33.95
N VAL A 296 10.50 -1.89 -33.65
CA VAL A 296 10.20 -2.82 -32.54
C VAL A 296 10.76 -4.21 -32.85
N PHE A 297 10.49 -4.71 -34.06
CA PHE A 297 10.93 -6.05 -34.44
C PHE A 297 12.42 -6.11 -34.73
N ASP A 298 12.98 -5.12 -35.41
CA ASP A 298 14.43 -5.01 -35.63
C ASP A 298 15.19 -4.96 -34.30
N LEU A 299 14.64 -4.30 -33.28
CA LEU A 299 15.26 -4.32 -31.95
C LEU A 299 15.19 -5.71 -31.30
N LEU A 300 14.04 -6.39 -31.37
CA LEU A 300 13.90 -7.75 -30.82
C LEU A 300 14.83 -8.74 -31.52
N THR A 301 14.94 -8.66 -32.85
CA THR A 301 15.72 -9.60 -33.65
C THR A 301 17.21 -9.31 -33.64
N THR A 302 17.62 -8.04 -33.44
CA THR A 302 19.04 -7.63 -33.39
C THR A 302 19.56 -7.41 -31.97
N MET A 303 18.80 -7.81 -30.93
CA MET A 303 19.22 -7.72 -29.53
C MET A 303 20.47 -8.54 -29.24
N PHE A 304 20.68 -9.63 -29.98
CA PHE A 304 21.76 -10.59 -29.81
C PHE A 304 22.49 -10.87 -31.15
N PRO A 305 23.21 -9.88 -31.71
CA PRO A 305 23.60 -9.85 -33.13
C PRO A 305 24.71 -10.82 -33.55
N HIS A 306 25.27 -11.60 -32.62
CA HIS A 306 26.35 -12.57 -32.88
C HIS A 306 26.12 -13.92 -32.19
N MET A 307 24.95 -14.10 -31.56
CA MET A 307 24.66 -15.35 -30.83
C MET A 307 24.51 -16.54 -31.75
N ASP A 308 24.28 -16.28 -33.03
CA ASP A 308 24.16 -17.28 -34.06
C ASP A 308 25.46 -17.72 -34.72
N GLU A 309 26.54 -17.00 -34.47
CA GLU A 309 27.85 -17.37 -34.97
C GLU A 309 28.30 -18.70 -34.36
N ASN A 310 28.94 -19.54 -35.18
CA ASN A 310 29.47 -20.85 -34.78
C ASN A 310 28.42 -21.81 -34.19
N GLY A 311 27.15 -21.68 -34.57
CA GLY A 311 26.09 -22.62 -34.18
C GLY A 311 25.45 -22.36 -32.82
N GLY A 312 25.65 -21.17 -32.22
CA GLY A 312 24.97 -20.78 -30.98
C GLY A 312 23.46 -20.61 -31.15
N LEU A 313 22.70 -20.57 -30.05
CA LEU A 313 21.24 -20.37 -30.10
C LEU A 313 20.88 -18.93 -29.72
N GLN A 314 19.99 -18.31 -30.48
CA GLN A 314 19.41 -17.01 -30.17
C GLN A 314 18.64 -17.09 -28.84
N PRO A 315 18.98 -16.28 -27.81
CA PRO A 315 18.31 -16.30 -26.51
C PRO A 315 16.81 -16.01 -26.57
N VAL A 316 16.34 -15.32 -27.62
CA VAL A 316 14.91 -15.12 -27.89
C VAL A 316 14.21 -16.45 -28.14
N ILE A 317 14.79 -17.34 -28.96
CA ILE A 317 14.30 -18.71 -29.14
C ILE A 317 14.43 -19.50 -27.83
N GLY A 318 15.58 -19.40 -27.15
CA GLY A 318 15.80 -20.03 -25.86
C GLY A 318 14.71 -19.72 -24.84
N TYR A 319 14.26 -18.47 -24.77
CA TYR A 319 13.17 -18.04 -23.89
C TYR A 319 11.84 -18.74 -24.17
N PHE A 320 11.56 -19.06 -25.44
CA PHE A 320 10.36 -19.82 -25.82
C PHE A 320 10.43 -21.30 -25.48
N ILE A 321 11.62 -21.85 -25.19
CA ILE A 321 11.82 -23.23 -24.78
C ILE A 321 11.85 -23.29 -23.25
N ASP A 322 12.84 -22.61 -22.64
CA ASP A 322 13.01 -22.47 -21.20
C ASP A 322 13.29 -20.99 -20.84
N PRO A 323 12.30 -20.26 -20.32
CA PRO A 323 12.48 -18.85 -19.96
C PRO A 323 13.47 -18.65 -18.81
N PHE A 324 13.73 -19.65 -17.97
CA PHE A 324 14.61 -19.51 -16.80
C PHE A 324 16.10 -19.67 -17.15
N GLN A 325 16.40 -20.32 -18.28
CA GLN A 325 17.75 -20.56 -18.78
C GLN A 325 17.96 -19.97 -20.19
N ALA A 326 17.12 -19.02 -20.57
CA ALA A 326 17.16 -18.38 -21.89
C ALA A 326 18.52 -17.74 -22.22
N ILE A 327 19.20 -17.21 -21.21
CA ILE A 327 20.54 -16.60 -21.30
C ILE A 327 21.49 -17.39 -20.39
N GLY A 328 22.31 -18.28 -20.97
CA GLY A 328 23.20 -19.14 -20.21
C GLY A 328 23.72 -20.36 -21.01
N THR A 329 24.16 -21.40 -20.31
CA THR A 329 24.63 -22.67 -20.91
C THR A 329 23.46 -23.50 -21.43
N PHE A 330 22.79 -23.01 -22.47
CA PHE A 330 21.75 -23.76 -23.15
C PHE A 330 22.39 -24.62 -24.24
N PHE A 331 22.65 -25.89 -23.94
CA PHE A 331 23.03 -26.91 -24.90
C PHE A 331 21.89 -27.94 -25.00
N SER A 332 20.72 -27.51 -25.48
CA SER A 332 19.70 -28.50 -25.86
C SER A 332 19.69 -28.67 -27.37
N GLU A 333 19.78 -29.93 -27.81
CA GLU A 333 19.46 -30.32 -29.19
C GLU A 333 17.95 -30.17 -29.51
N THR A 334 17.12 -29.91 -28.49
CA THR A 334 15.68 -29.68 -28.67
C THR A 334 15.39 -28.19 -28.82
N LEU A 335 15.08 -27.77 -30.04
CA LEU A 335 14.57 -26.42 -30.33
C LEU A 335 13.06 -26.37 -30.18
N MET A 336 12.50 -25.17 -30.36
CA MET A 336 11.08 -24.90 -30.18
C MET A 336 10.25 -25.60 -31.27
N SER A 337 9.40 -26.53 -30.85
CA SER A 337 8.48 -27.25 -31.74
C SER A 337 7.09 -27.36 -31.10
N PRO A 338 6.04 -27.65 -31.89
CA PRO A 338 4.71 -27.98 -31.38
C PRO A 338 4.68 -29.21 -30.45
N GLU A 339 5.72 -30.04 -30.46
CA GLU A 339 5.83 -31.20 -29.58
C GLU A 339 6.37 -30.82 -28.19
N THR A 340 7.19 -29.76 -28.11
CA THR A 340 7.83 -29.31 -26.87
C THR A 340 7.06 -28.19 -26.16
N THR A 341 6.35 -27.34 -26.92
CA THR A 341 5.63 -26.17 -26.40
C THR A 341 4.20 -26.12 -26.93
N THR A 342 3.25 -25.71 -26.09
CA THR A 342 1.86 -25.50 -26.53
C THR A 342 1.65 -24.09 -27.09
N SER A 343 0.67 -23.94 -27.99
CA SER A 343 0.30 -22.64 -28.57
C SER A 343 0.03 -21.55 -27.52
N SER A 344 -0.65 -21.88 -26.41
CA SER A 344 -0.97 -20.91 -25.35
C SER A 344 0.26 -20.44 -24.58
N VAL A 345 1.21 -21.36 -24.30
CA VAL A 345 2.48 -21.03 -23.66
C VAL A 345 3.34 -20.18 -24.60
N PHE A 346 3.40 -20.53 -25.89
CA PHE A 346 4.10 -19.73 -26.89
C PHE A 346 3.55 -18.29 -26.98
N GLY A 347 2.23 -18.14 -27.14
CA GLY A 347 1.58 -16.82 -27.21
C GLY A 347 1.81 -15.99 -25.94
N THR A 348 1.79 -16.63 -24.76
CA THR A 348 2.10 -15.97 -23.48
C THR A 348 3.54 -15.48 -23.41
N ARG A 349 4.52 -16.31 -23.78
CA ARG A 349 5.95 -15.94 -23.77
C ARG A 349 6.23 -14.84 -24.80
N LEU A 350 5.57 -14.86 -25.95
CA LEU A 350 5.70 -13.83 -26.99
C LEU A 350 5.12 -12.50 -26.51
N SER A 351 3.95 -12.55 -25.87
CA SER A 351 3.33 -11.41 -25.19
C SER A 351 4.28 -10.83 -24.14
N GLN A 352 4.90 -11.67 -23.31
CA GLN A 352 5.87 -11.23 -22.30
C GLN A 352 7.05 -10.47 -22.90
N LEU A 353 7.66 -11.00 -23.97
CA LEU A 353 8.79 -10.34 -24.63
C LEU A 353 8.39 -9.02 -25.29
N LEU A 354 7.31 -9.01 -26.08
CA LEU A 354 6.85 -7.81 -26.78
C LEU A 354 6.38 -6.71 -25.82
N ASN A 355 5.58 -7.05 -24.80
CA ASN A 355 5.13 -6.05 -23.82
C ASN A 355 6.29 -5.44 -23.06
N SER A 356 7.27 -6.25 -22.67
CA SER A 356 8.47 -5.76 -21.96
C SER A 356 9.26 -4.77 -22.82
N LEU A 357 9.43 -5.09 -24.10
CA LEU A 357 10.11 -4.23 -25.07
C LEU A 357 9.35 -2.92 -25.27
N LEU A 358 8.02 -2.99 -25.44
CA LEU A 358 7.16 -1.83 -25.64
C LEU A 358 7.15 -0.92 -24.41
N TYR A 359 7.10 -1.48 -23.20
CA TYR A 359 7.14 -0.73 -21.94
C TYR A 359 8.45 0.04 -21.76
N LEU A 360 9.58 -0.63 -21.96
CA LEU A 360 10.90 0.02 -21.96
C LEU A 360 10.98 1.11 -23.03
N GLY A 361 10.33 0.89 -24.17
CA GLY A 361 10.20 1.84 -25.26
C GLY A 361 9.37 3.09 -24.97
N ILE A 362 8.63 3.16 -23.86
CA ILE A 362 7.89 4.37 -23.46
C ILE A 362 8.88 5.41 -22.92
N ASN A 363 9.60 5.05 -21.87
CA ASN A 363 10.61 5.90 -21.27
C ASN A 363 11.66 5.04 -20.55
N PRO A 364 12.76 4.69 -21.23
CA PRO A 364 13.74 3.77 -20.69
C PRO A 364 14.32 4.18 -19.34
N SER A 365 14.61 5.47 -19.15
CA SER A 365 15.20 5.98 -17.90
C SER A 365 14.25 5.80 -16.73
N THR A 366 12.97 6.14 -16.89
CA THR A 366 11.98 5.99 -15.81
C THR A 366 11.71 4.53 -15.46
N PHE A 367 11.54 3.67 -16.47
CA PHE A 367 11.30 2.25 -16.25
C PHE A 367 12.52 1.53 -15.65
N THR A 368 13.73 2.10 -15.76
CA THR A 368 14.95 1.55 -15.15
C THR A 368 15.36 2.26 -13.85
N GLY A 369 14.48 3.11 -13.29
CA GLY A 369 14.69 3.78 -11.99
C GLY A 369 15.52 5.07 -12.04
N SER A 370 15.90 5.56 -13.22
CA SER A 370 16.50 6.88 -13.42
C SER A 370 15.40 7.91 -13.70
N VAL A 371 14.89 8.57 -12.66
CA VAL A 371 13.79 9.52 -12.77
C VAL A 371 14.27 10.97 -12.64
N ASP A 372 14.23 11.73 -13.73
CA ASP A 372 14.32 13.20 -13.69
C ASP A 372 12.95 13.83 -14.00
N MET A 373 12.15 14.05 -12.95
CA MET A 373 10.80 14.62 -13.07
C MET A 373 10.76 16.02 -13.73
N MET A 374 11.88 16.76 -13.73
CA MET A 374 11.98 18.10 -14.33
C MET A 374 12.01 18.05 -15.86
N GLN A 375 12.40 16.91 -16.45
CA GLN A 375 12.46 16.75 -17.90
C GLN A 375 11.05 16.57 -18.51
N PHE A 376 10.08 16.07 -17.73
CA PHE A 376 8.71 15.80 -18.16
C PHE A 376 7.79 17.03 -18.17
N THR A 377 8.14 18.09 -17.43
CA THR A 377 7.36 19.34 -17.31
C THR A 377 7.84 20.46 -18.22
N ARG A 378 8.88 20.25 -19.05
CA ARG A 378 9.29 21.24 -20.06
C ARG A 378 8.21 21.41 -21.12
N GLU A 379 7.50 22.54 -21.06
CA GLU A 379 6.69 23.04 -22.16
C GLU A 379 7.51 23.06 -23.45
N GLY A 380 7.02 22.38 -24.50
CA GLY A 380 7.68 22.29 -25.81
C GLY A 380 8.25 20.92 -26.19
N SER A 381 8.18 19.91 -25.33
CA SER A 381 8.44 18.52 -25.74
C SER A 381 7.34 18.04 -26.69
N THR A 382 7.71 17.58 -27.90
CA THR A 382 6.81 16.94 -28.86
C THR A 382 6.31 15.57 -28.39
N ILE A 383 6.83 15.05 -27.27
CA ILE A 383 6.50 13.76 -26.69
C ILE A 383 5.17 13.90 -25.91
N LYS A 384 4.07 13.40 -26.48
CA LYS A 384 2.76 13.27 -25.82
C LYS A 384 2.70 12.11 -24.79
N ASP A 385 3.84 11.61 -24.31
CA ASP A 385 3.90 10.60 -23.24
C ASP A 385 3.72 11.28 -21.89
N THR A 386 2.54 11.91 -21.71
CA THR A 386 2.22 12.59 -20.48
C THR A 386 1.98 11.54 -19.40
N PRO A 387 2.81 11.48 -18.36
CA PRO A 387 2.49 10.64 -17.22
C PRO A 387 1.13 11.08 -16.66
N PHE A 388 0.33 10.12 -16.21
CA PHE A 388 -0.98 10.39 -15.66
C PHE A 388 -0.94 10.28 -14.14
N LYS A 389 -1.86 10.98 -13.48
CA LYS A 389 -1.98 10.97 -12.04
C LYS A 389 -2.91 9.86 -11.57
N VAL A 390 -2.50 9.16 -10.53
CA VAL A 390 -3.28 8.13 -9.83
C VAL A 390 -3.57 8.63 -8.43
N THR A 391 -4.83 8.64 -8.02
CA THR A 391 -5.19 8.92 -6.63
C THR A 391 -4.96 7.67 -5.78
N ALA A 392 -4.15 7.80 -4.74
CA ALA A 392 -3.86 6.73 -3.80
C ALA A 392 -4.30 7.10 -2.38
N GLN A 393 -4.55 6.08 -1.56
CA GLN A 393 -4.82 6.22 -0.13
C GLN A 393 -3.66 5.68 0.66
N THR A 394 -2.99 6.55 1.41
CA THR A 394 -1.91 6.18 2.32
C THR A 394 -2.40 6.17 3.74
N THR A 395 -2.23 5.04 4.42
CA THR A 395 -2.47 4.86 5.85
C THR A 395 -1.15 4.86 6.59
N HIS A 396 -1.00 5.74 7.57
CA HIS A 396 0.17 5.78 8.45
C HIS A 396 -0.23 5.43 9.88
N LEU A 397 0.58 4.63 10.57
CA LEU A 397 0.38 4.36 12.00
C LEU A 397 0.55 5.66 12.78
N ARG A 398 -0.53 6.19 13.34
CA ARG A 398 -0.50 7.37 14.22
C ARG A 398 -1.04 6.99 15.58
N ASN A 399 -0.20 7.07 16.59
CA ASN A 399 -0.60 6.93 17.99
C ASN A 399 -1.39 8.16 18.40
N ILE A 400 -2.70 8.00 18.65
CA ILE A 400 -3.56 9.08 19.14
C ILE A 400 -3.89 8.87 20.61
N VAL A 401 -3.95 9.98 21.34
CA VAL A 401 -4.34 10.03 22.74
C VAL A 401 -5.87 9.96 22.80
N ARG A 402 -6.42 8.83 23.23
CA ARG A 402 -7.87 8.63 23.43
C ARG A 402 -8.22 8.86 24.90
N CYS A 403 -9.12 9.80 25.15
CA CYS A 403 -9.64 10.11 26.47
C CYS A 403 -10.89 9.26 26.79
N HIS A 404 -10.87 8.51 27.90
CA HIS A 404 -12.00 7.70 28.36
C HIS A 404 -13.00 8.55 29.16
N ARG A 405 -14.07 9.01 28.50
CA ARG A 405 -15.07 9.92 29.07
C ARG A 405 -15.65 9.45 30.43
N PRO A 406 -16.00 8.16 30.63
CA PRO A 406 -16.47 7.69 31.94
C PRO A 406 -15.45 7.83 33.07
N TRP A 407 -14.16 7.56 32.80
CA TRP A 407 -13.11 7.68 33.84
C TRP A 407 -12.81 9.14 34.15
N LEU A 408 -12.89 10.02 33.13
CA LEU A 408 -12.81 11.46 33.33
C LEU A 408 -13.95 11.96 34.23
N ALA A 409 -15.17 11.49 34.00
CA ALA A 409 -16.31 11.85 34.84
C ALA A 409 -16.12 11.39 36.29
N VAL A 410 -15.68 10.15 36.51
CA VAL A 410 -15.38 9.62 37.85
C VAL A 410 -14.31 10.46 38.56
N LEU A 411 -13.23 10.83 37.86
CA LEU A 411 -12.18 11.67 38.42
C LEU A 411 -12.74 13.05 38.83
N ILE A 412 -13.45 13.74 37.92
CA ILE A 412 -14.02 15.06 38.19
C ILE A 412 -14.97 15.01 39.40
N VAL A 413 -15.87 14.03 39.45
CA VAL A 413 -16.81 13.88 40.57
C VAL A 413 -16.07 13.64 41.89
N SER A 414 -15.08 12.73 41.91
CA SER A 414 -14.31 12.44 43.12
C SER A 414 -13.55 13.67 43.63
N SER A 415 -12.92 14.43 42.73
CA SER A 415 -12.17 15.64 43.07
C SER A 415 -13.08 16.75 43.60
N VAL A 416 -14.25 16.95 42.99
CA VAL A 416 -15.22 17.97 43.44
C VAL A 416 -15.78 17.63 44.82
N VAL A 417 -16.09 16.37 45.09
CA VAL A 417 -16.60 15.94 46.41
C VAL A 417 -15.54 16.14 47.49
N ILE A 418 -14.31 15.68 47.25
CA ILE A 418 -13.21 15.85 48.22
C ILE A 418 -12.90 17.34 48.45
N PHE A 419 -12.86 18.14 47.38
CA PHE A 419 -12.64 19.58 47.48
C PHE A 419 -13.74 20.27 48.30
N SER A 420 -15.02 19.92 48.06
CA SER A 420 -16.15 20.49 48.80
C SER A 420 -16.09 20.16 50.30
N ILE A 421 -15.70 18.93 50.64
CA ILE A 421 -15.52 18.51 52.04
C ILE A 421 -14.35 19.24 52.67
N ALA A 422 -13.23 19.41 51.96
CA ALA A 422 -12.08 20.16 52.44
C ALA A 422 -12.45 21.64 52.71
N VAL A 423 -13.22 22.27 51.82
CA VAL A 423 -13.72 23.64 52.01
C VAL A 423 -14.64 23.73 53.21
N MET A 424 -15.56 22.78 53.38
CA MET A 424 -16.46 22.75 54.54
C MET A 424 -15.68 22.56 55.85
N ALA A 425 -14.69 21.66 55.86
CA ALA A 425 -13.82 21.43 57.01
C ALA A 425 -13.01 22.68 57.37
N ALA A 426 -12.44 23.37 56.37
CA ALA A 426 -11.73 24.63 56.57
C ALA A 426 -12.66 25.73 57.10
N TYR A 427 -13.89 25.85 56.55
CA TYR A 427 -14.88 26.81 57.04
C TYR A 427 -15.26 26.55 58.50
N LEU A 428 -15.54 25.28 58.84
CA LEU A 428 -15.84 24.88 60.21
C LEU A 428 -14.66 25.20 61.13
N HIS A 429 -13.42 24.87 60.74
CA HIS A 429 -12.22 25.16 61.52
C HIS A 429 -12.01 26.67 61.75
N ILE A 430 -12.37 27.52 60.80
CA ILE A 430 -12.29 28.99 60.96
C ILE A 430 -13.37 29.48 61.94
N LYS A 431 -14.55 28.85 61.95
CA LYS A 431 -15.69 29.19 62.82
C LYS A 431 -15.60 28.62 64.22
N THR A 432 -14.92 27.49 64.43
CA THR A 432 -14.73 26.88 65.74
C THR A 432 -13.67 27.64 66.53
N ILE A 433 -14.12 28.35 67.56
CA ILE A 433 -13.26 29.11 68.49
C ILE A 433 -12.73 28.21 69.63
N ALA A 434 -13.39 27.07 69.89
CA ALA A 434 -13.02 26.17 70.96
C ALA A 434 -11.82 25.28 70.57
N PRO A 435 -10.83 25.08 71.45
CA PRO A 435 -9.75 24.13 71.24
C PRO A 435 -10.30 22.70 71.12
N ASP A 436 -9.64 21.88 70.31
CA ASP A 436 -10.06 20.52 69.95
C ASP A 436 -9.94 19.57 71.17
N LEU A 437 -10.91 19.66 72.08
CA LEU A 437 -10.93 18.95 73.37
C LEU A 437 -11.96 17.82 73.41
N LEU A 438 -12.78 17.64 72.37
CA LEU A 438 -13.94 16.73 72.39
C LEU A 438 -13.59 15.27 72.73
N GLY A 439 -12.43 14.78 72.27
CA GLY A 439 -11.95 13.45 72.67
C GLY A 439 -11.60 13.34 74.17
N SER A 440 -11.11 14.44 74.76
CA SER A 440 -10.65 14.53 76.14
C SER A 440 -11.77 14.88 77.15
N ILE A 441 -12.85 15.55 76.71
CA ILE A 441 -13.97 15.95 77.59
C ILE A 441 -14.71 14.72 78.16
N SER A 442 -14.83 13.64 77.37
CA SER A 442 -15.39 12.37 77.87
C SER A 442 -14.55 11.78 79.02
N VAL A 443 -13.23 11.93 78.96
CA VAL A 443 -12.28 11.49 80.01
C VAL A 443 -12.28 12.43 81.21
N ALA A 444 -12.42 13.75 80.99
CA ALA A 444 -12.53 14.74 82.06
C ALA A 444 -13.84 14.60 82.87
N LEU A 445 -14.91 14.10 82.25
CA LEU A 445 -16.21 13.86 82.89
C LEU A 445 -16.30 12.51 83.62
N LEU A 446 -15.43 11.54 83.28
CA LEU A 446 -15.34 10.24 83.98
C LEU A 446 -14.99 10.39 85.46
N GLN A 447 -14.15 11.39 85.80
CA GLN A 447 -13.92 11.82 87.18
C GLN A 447 -14.91 12.94 87.49
N ASN A 448 -16.10 12.58 88.00
CA ASN A 448 -17.18 13.51 88.34
C ASN A 448 -16.72 14.64 89.30
N LYS A 449 -16.16 15.72 88.75
CA LYS A 449 -15.65 16.90 89.47
C LYS A 449 -16.44 18.17 89.15
N THR A 450 -17.56 18.05 88.43
CA THR A 450 -18.41 19.18 88.04
C THR A 450 -19.77 19.05 88.71
N ASP A 451 -20.10 20.02 89.57
CA ASP A 451 -21.36 20.01 90.30
C ASP A 451 -22.57 20.08 89.35
N GLY A 452 -23.60 19.29 89.67
CA GLY A 452 -24.85 19.21 88.88
C GLY A 452 -24.84 18.17 87.74
N ILE A 453 -23.77 17.39 87.60
CA ILE A 453 -23.71 16.27 86.65
C ILE A 453 -23.77 14.94 87.43
N ILE A 454 -24.93 14.27 87.35
CA ILE A 454 -25.11 12.91 87.89
C ILE A 454 -24.80 11.94 86.75
N GLY A 455 -23.73 11.17 86.91
CA GLY A 455 -23.31 10.15 85.95
C GLY A 455 -22.79 8.91 86.66
N SER A 456 -22.86 7.76 85.97
CA SER A 456 -22.36 6.48 86.47
C SER A 456 -20.99 6.17 85.87
N SER A 457 -20.07 5.63 86.67
CA SER A 457 -18.76 5.15 86.21
C SER A 457 -18.84 3.91 85.31
N ILE A 458 -20.02 3.29 85.21
CA ILE A 458 -20.27 2.09 84.40
C ILE A 458 -20.72 2.45 82.98
N TRP A 459 -21.17 3.69 82.75
CA TRP A 459 -21.63 4.11 81.43
C TRP A 459 -20.47 4.16 80.43
N THR A 460 -20.72 3.65 79.23
CA THR A 460 -19.81 3.78 78.09
C THR A 460 -19.76 5.22 77.60
N SER A 461 -18.70 5.58 76.85
CA SER A 461 -18.53 6.95 76.32
C SER A 461 -19.75 7.43 75.51
N ASP A 462 -20.36 6.53 74.73
CA ASP A 462 -21.55 6.83 73.93
C ASP A 462 -22.79 7.08 74.80
N GLU A 463 -22.93 6.37 75.92
CA GLU A 463 -24.02 6.57 76.88
C GLU A 463 -23.87 7.88 77.65
N TRP A 464 -22.65 8.23 78.06
CA TRP A 464 -22.32 9.54 78.63
C TRP A 464 -22.70 10.66 77.65
N THR A 465 -22.29 10.54 76.40
CA THR A 465 -22.55 11.56 75.37
C THR A 465 -24.04 11.69 75.08
N LYS A 466 -24.77 10.56 75.01
CA LYS A 466 -26.23 10.55 74.75
C LYS A 466 -27.02 11.15 75.91
N ASN A 467 -26.66 10.84 77.16
CA ASN A 467 -27.36 11.34 78.34
C ASN A 467 -27.00 12.80 78.67
N MET A 468 -25.95 13.34 78.05
CA MET A 468 -25.50 14.73 78.23
C MET A 468 -25.67 15.58 76.97
N ARG A 469 -26.30 15.04 75.91
CA ARG A 469 -26.45 15.72 74.61
C ARG A 469 -27.07 17.13 74.71
N ASP A 470 -27.96 17.34 75.69
CA ASP A 470 -28.72 18.58 75.84
C ASP A 470 -28.19 19.46 76.99
N LYS A 471 -27.10 19.05 77.66
CA LYS A 471 -26.48 19.84 78.74
C LYS A 471 -25.49 20.84 78.16
N LYS A 472 -25.71 22.13 78.44
CA LYS A 472 -24.77 23.21 78.07
C LYS A 472 -23.64 23.27 79.10
N LEU A 473 -22.42 23.00 78.64
CA LEU A 473 -21.21 23.17 79.42
C LEU A 473 -20.54 24.47 79.02
N TRP A 474 -20.04 25.20 80.01
CA TRP A 474 -19.28 26.43 79.83
C TRP A 474 -17.82 26.14 80.15
N LEU A 475 -16.93 26.60 79.26
CA LEU A 475 -15.49 26.54 79.45
C LEU A 475 -14.99 27.97 79.70
N GLY A 476 -14.39 28.20 80.86
CA GLY A 476 -13.90 29.52 81.27
C GLY A 476 -12.47 29.46 81.81
N ASP A 477 -11.74 30.55 81.64
CA ASP A 477 -10.45 30.75 82.33
C ASP A 477 -10.72 31.18 83.77
N VAL A 478 -10.34 30.33 84.72
CA VAL A 478 -10.55 30.57 86.15
C VAL A 478 -9.52 31.57 86.70
N GLN A 479 -8.44 31.82 85.96
CA GLN A 479 -7.33 32.67 86.43
C GLN A 479 -6.87 33.67 85.36
N PRO A 480 -7.71 34.68 85.04
CA PRO A 480 -7.45 35.63 83.96
C PRO A 480 -6.20 36.52 84.16
N GLY A 481 -5.71 36.65 85.40
CA GLY A 481 -4.56 37.50 85.75
C GLY A 481 -3.19 36.81 85.83
N ALA A 482 -3.09 35.49 85.67
CA ALA A 482 -1.82 34.76 85.73
C ALA A 482 -1.08 34.77 84.37
N GLU A 483 0.21 34.43 84.29
CA GLU A 483 0.88 34.30 82.98
C GLU A 483 0.36 33.09 82.18
N ILE A 484 0.07 31.98 82.87
CA ILE A 484 -0.51 30.76 82.29
C ILE A 484 -1.95 30.62 82.77
N GLY A 485 -2.91 30.51 81.85
CA GLY A 485 -4.33 30.36 82.19
C GLY A 485 -4.68 28.94 82.62
N ARG A 486 -5.76 28.77 83.39
CA ARG A 486 -6.30 27.45 83.77
C ARG A 486 -7.74 27.37 83.33
N LEU A 487 -8.04 26.41 82.46
CA LEU A 487 -9.40 26.22 81.95
C LEU A 487 -10.16 25.27 82.88
N ALA A 488 -11.36 25.67 83.31
CA ALA A 488 -12.28 24.78 84.00
C ALA A 488 -13.62 24.70 83.28
N LEU A 489 -14.24 23.53 83.43
CA LEU A 489 -15.57 23.22 82.94
C LEU A 489 -16.59 23.46 84.05
N THR A 490 -17.70 24.12 83.73
CA THR A 490 -18.81 24.33 84.66
C THR A 490 -20.16 24.16 83.97
N THR A 491 -21.18 23.80 84.74
CA THR A 491 -22.59 23.67 84.29
C THR A 491 -23.39 24.94 84.53
N VAL A 492 -22.87 25.88 85.33
CA VAL A 492 -23.54 27.12 85.72
C VAL A 492 -22.92 28.29 84.95
N ALA A 493 -23.74 29.09 84.28
CA ALA A 493 -23.30 30.34 83.69
C ALA A 493 -23.00 31.34 84.81
N GLN A 494 -21.71 31.51 85.16
CA GLN A 494 -21.24 32.59 86.03
C GLN A 494 -20.66 33.71 85.16
N ASP A 495 -20.83 34.97 85.60
CA ASP A 495 -20.44 36.21 84.92
C ASP A 495 -18.91 36.42 84.84
N PHE A 496 -18.16 35.42 84.39
CA PHE A 496 -16.75 35.57 84.02
C PHE A 496 -16.64 35.99 82.56
N PRO A 497 -15.62 36.79 82.17
CA PRO A 497 -15.42 37.16 80.78
C PRO A 497 -15.27 35.89 79.93
N LEU A 498 -16.28 35.64 79.09
CA LEU A 498 -16.35 34.50 78.20
C LEU A 498 -15.24 34.59 77.15
N GLY A 499 -14.25 33.71 77.25
CA GLY A 499 -13.34 33.40 76.15
C GLY A 499 -11.91 33.18 76.59
N SER A 500 -11.33 32.05 76.16
CA SER A 500 -9.88 31.92 76.07
C SER A 500 -9.36 33.02 75.14
N ARG A 501 -8.46 33.88 75.64
CA ARG A 501 -7.66 34.77 74.78
C ARG A 501 -6.88 33.92 73.78
N LYS A 502 -7.06 34.21 72.48
CA LYS A 502 -6.18 33.70 71.42
C LYS A 502 -4.73 34.06 71.77
N GLU A 503 -3.81 33.10 71.63
CA GLU A 503 -2.35 33.22 71.86
C GLU A 503 -1.82 33.10 73.31
N ARG A 504 -2.62 32.67 74.29
CA ARG A 504 -2.14 32.34 75.65
C ARG A 504 -1.99 30.83 75.85
N SER A 505 -0.98 30.40 76.59
CA SER A 505 -0.82 29.01 77.01
C SER A 505 -1.77 28.70 78.18
N TYR A 506 -2.47 27.56 78.11
CA TYR A 506 -3.38 27.08 79.13
C TYR A 506 -2.94 25.70 79.60
N TYR A 507 -3.08 25.44 80.91
CA TYR A 507 -2.97 24.09 81.50
C TYR A 507 -4.35 23.49 81.74
#